data_AF-A0A7V8VAP5-F1
#
_entry.id   AF-A0A7V8VAP5-F1
#
_cell.length_a   1.000
_cell.length_b   1.000
_cell.length_c   1.000
_cell.angle_alpha   90.00
_cell.angle_beta   90.00
_cell.angle_gamma   90.00
#
_symmetry.space_group_name_H-M   'P 1'
#
loop_
_entity.id
_entity.type
_entity.pdbx_description
1 polymer ?
#
loop_
_entity_poly.entity_id
_entity_poly.type
_entity_poly.pdbx_seq_one_letter_code
_entity_poly.pdbx_strand_id
1 'polypeptide(L)'
;MQIFKLSKNFPKEETYSLPDQIRRSSRSVCANLAEAGRKRRYEGAFGSKWSDAEAEAAETQGWLEFAVSVPMGRATRRPLFTTVTMKYCLCSWP
;
A
#
# COMPACT_ATOMS: atom_id res chain seq x y z
N MET A 1 10.05 6.85 -1.72
CA MET A 1 8.65 6.57 -1.33
C MET A 1 7.71 7.64 -1.89
N GLN A 2 6.99 7.38 -2.99
CA GLN A 2 6.07 8.35 -3.61
C GLN A 2 4.85 8.65 -2.73
N ILE A 3 4.28 7.62 -2.09
CA ILE A 3 3.16 7.72 -1.14
C ILE A 3 3.47 8.68 0.02
N PHE A 4 4.68 8.66 0.56
CA PHE A 4 5.10 9.59 1.63
C PHE A 4 5.10 11.05 1.18
N LYS A 5 5.49 11.33 -0.07
CA LYS A 5 5.49 12.70 -0.62
C LYS A 5 4.06 13.20 -0.86
N LEU A 6 3.21 12.35 -1.43
CA LEU A 6 1.81 12.68 -1.73
C LEU A 6 0.96 12.85 -0.47
N SER A 7 1.23 12.06 0.57
CA SER A 7 0.53 12.13 1.86
C SER A 7 0.82 13.41 2.67
N LYS A 8 1.77 14.25 2.27
CA LYS A 8 1.99 15.58 2.89
C LYS A 8 0.94 16.61 2.52
N ASN A 9 0.20 16.38 1.44
CA ASN A 9 -0.82 17.30 0.93
C ASN A 9 -2.23 16.96 1.44
N PHE A 10 -2.35 16.08 2.44
CA PHE A 10 -3.63 15.78 3.06
C PHE A 10 -4.08 16.94 3.94
N PRO A 11 -5.41 17.18 4.04
CA PRO A 11 -5.97 18.16 4.96
C PRO A 11 -5.56 17.87 6.40
N LYS A 12 -5.40 18.91 7.21
CA LYS A 12 -4.86 18.79 8.57
C LYS A 12 -5.73 17.90 9.46
N GLU A 13 -7.04 17.94 9.22
CA GLU A 13 -8.09 17.19 9.89
C GLU A 13 -7.88 15.67 9.76
N GLU A 14 -7.29 15.20 8.65
CA GLU A 14 -7.07 13.77 8.37
C GLU A 14 -5.63 13.32 8.64
N THR A 15 -4.72 14.22 9.05
CA THR A 15 -3.26 13.97 9.09
C THR A 15 -2.83 12.72 9.85
N TYR A 16 -3.55 12.39 10.92
CA TYR A 16 -3.21 11.29 11.83
C TYR A 16 -4.04 10.01 11.60
N SER A 17 -5.04 10.05 10.71
CA SER A 17 -5.93 8.92 10.44
C SER A 17 -5.48 8.19 9.17
N LEU A 18 -5.93 8.65 8.00
CA LEU A 18 -5.65 7.99 6.72
C LEU A 18 -4.16 7.94 6.32
N PRO A 19 -3.42 9.07 6.33
CA PRO A 19 -2.02 9.09 5.88
C PRO A 19 -1.13 8.15 6.69
N ASP A 20 -1.41 7.99 7.97
CA ASP A 20 -0.63 7.13 8.84
C ASP A 20 -0.87 5.65 8.55
N GLN A 21 -2.13 5.25 8.37
CA GLN A 21 -2.48 3.88 7.98
C GLN A 21 -1.90 3.50 6.61
N ILE A 22 -2.01 4.40 5.61
CA ILE A 22 -1.44 4.20 4.27
C ILE A 22 0.09 4.04 4.34
N ARG A 23 0.77 4.84 5.19
CA ARG A 23 2.23 4.76 5.34
C ARG A 23 2.66 3.48 6.06
N ARG A 24 1.92 3.05 7.08
CA ARG A 24 2.24 1.85 7.86
C ARG A 24 2.08 0.59 7.01
N SER A 25 0.92 0.39 6.40
CA SER A 25 0.66 -0.74 5.49
C SER A 25 1.64 -0.80 4.32
N SER A 26 1.88 0.34 3.65
CA SER A 26 2.86 0.41 2.54
C SER A 26 4.29 0.03 2.96
N ARG A 27 4.72 0.35 4.18
CA ARG A 27 6.04 -0.05 4.69
C ARG A 27 6.06 -1.54 5.06
N SER A 28 4.95 -2.06 5.58
CA SER A 28 4.78 -3.48 5.92
C SER A 28 4.93 -4.37 4.69
N VAL A 29 4.37 -3.98 3.53
CA VAL A 29 4.59 -4.67 2.24
C VAL A 29 6.08 -4.83 1.93
N CYS A 30 6.86 -3.76 2.02
CA CYS A 30 8.30 -3.81 1.76
C CYS A 30 9.05 -4.69 2.77
N ALA A 31 8.67 -4.65 4.04
CA ALA A 31 9.26 -5.47 5.09
C ALA A 31 8.96 -6.96 4.88
N ASN A 32 7.70 -7.31 4.62
CA ASN A 32 7.26 -8.68 4.38
C ASN A 32 7.91 -9.27 3.12
N LEU A 33 8.04 -8.49 2.04
CA LEU A 33 8.77 -8.93 0.83
C LEU A 33 10.26 -9.17 1.10
N ALA A 34 10.91 -8.33 1.90
CA ALA A 34 12.31 -8.52 2.26
C ALA A 34 12.50 -9.78 3.13
N GLU A 35 11.58 -10.02 4.06
CA GLU A 35 11.59 -11.22 4.91
C GLU A 35 11.29 -12.49 4.11
N ALA A 36 10.28 -12.47 3.24
CA ALA A 36 10.02 -13.54 2.28
C ALA A 36 11.28 -13.82 1.44
N GLY A 37 11.92 -12.76 0.94
CA GLY A 37 13.17 -12.85 0.19
C GLY A 37 14.28 -13.62 0.92
N ARG A 38 14.41 -13.43 2.23
CA ARG A 38 15.37 -14.14 3.11
C ARG A 38 14.97 -15.60 3.38
N LYS A 39 13.68 -15.91 3.32
CA LYS A 39 13.10 -17.24 3.61
C LYS A 39 12.79 -18.06 2.35
N ARG A 40 13.17 -17.61 1.14
CA ARG A 40 12.91 -18.27 -0.15
C ARG A 40 13.21 -19.78 -0.23
N ARG A 41 14.16 -20.28 0.57
CA ARG A 41 14.52 -21.71 0.59
C ARG A 41 13.55 -22.59 1.39
N TYR A 42 12.69 -21.97 2.21
CA TYR A 42 11.70 -22.65 3.04
C TYR A 42 10.31 -22.30 2.49
N GLU A 43 9.78 -23.14 1.60
CA GLU A 43 8.56 -22.84 0.83
C GLU A 43 7.37 -22.41 1.71
N GLY A 44 7.12 -23.10 2.82
CA GLY A 44 6.03 -22.73 3.73
C GLY A 44 6.20 -21.35 4.37
N ALA A 45 7.42 -21.01 4.80
CA ALA A 45 7.71 -19.71 5.42
C ALA A 45 7.80 -18.59 4.38
N PHE A 46 8.21 -18.90 3.15
CA PHE A 46 8.19 -18.00 2.01
C PHE A 46 6.76 -17.67 1.60
N GLY A 47 5.92 -18.69 1.40
CA GLY A 47 4.51 -18.54 1.04
C GLY A 47 3.74 -17.74 2.07
N SER A 48 3.90 -18.06 3.37
CA SER A 48 3.27 -17.30 4.45
C SER A 48 3.64 -15.80 4.40
N LYS A 49 4.93 -15.46 4.25
CA LYS A 49 5.36 -14.05 4.20
C LYS A 49 4.97 -13.35 2.90
N TRP A 50 4.81 -14.10 1.81
CA TRP A 50 4.28 -13.57 0.56
C TRP A 50 2.79 -13.21 0.71
N SER A 51 1.99 -14.09 1.29
CA SER A 51 0.58 -13.82 1.62
C SER A 51 0.43 -12.61 2.55
N ASP A 52 1.30 -12.49 3.58
CA ASP A 52 1.31 -11.31 4.45
C ASP A 52 1.58 -10.01 3.66
N ALA A 53 2.51 -10.05 2.69
CA ALA A 53 2.79 -8.89 1.84
C ALA A 53 1.63 -8.52 0.91
N GLU A 54 0.88 -9.51 0.42
CA GLU A 54 -0.32 -9.28 -0.40
C GLU A 54 -1.47 -8.71 0.42
N ALA A 55 -1.70 -9.20 1.64
CA ALA A 55 -2.70 -8.66 2.55
C ALA A 55 -2.45 -7.17 2.85
N GLU A 56 -1.21 -6.82 3.15
CA GLU A 56 -0.79 -5.43 3.41
C GLU A 56 -0.92 -4.53 2.16
N ALA A 57 -0.73 -5.10 0.97
CA ALA A 57 -0.95 -4.38 -0.28
C ALA A 57 -2.44 -4.11 -0.53
N ALA A 58 -3.31 -5.08 -0.22
CA ALA A 58 -4.76 -4.92 -0.28
C ALA A 58 -5.28 -3.91 0.73
N GLU A 59 -4.74 -3.92 1.94
CA GLU A 59 -5.05 -2.90 2.95
C GLU A 59 -4.63 -1.51 2.47
N THR A 60 -3.40 -1.37 1.94
CA THR A 60 -2.93 -0.10 1.35
C THR A 60 -3.88 0.42 0.26
N GLN A 61 -4.37 -0.48 -0.60
CA GLN A 61 -5.33 -0.14 -1.66
C GLN A 61 -6.67 0.33 -1.09
N GLY A 62 -7.23 -0.39 -0.10
CA GLY A 62 -8.47 0.01 0.57
C GLY A 62 -8.35 1.40 1.20
N TRP A 63 -7.24 1.69 1.88
CA TRP A 63 -7.00 3.02 2.44
C TRP A 63 -6.87 4.11 1.38
N LEU A 64 -6.32 3.80 0.21
CA LEU A 64 -6.24 4.75 -0.91
C LEU A 64 -7.60 5.02 -1.55
N GLU A 65 -8.48 4.04 -1.59
CA GLU A 65 -9.87 4.23 -2.02
C GLU A 65 -10.62 5.16 -1.06
N PHE A 66 -10.44 4.98 0.26
CA PHE A 66 -10.95 5.94 1.24
C PHE A 66 -10.31 7.33 1.07
N ALA A 67 -9.03 7.43 0.68
CA ALA A 67 -8.41 8.72 0.45
C ALA A 67 -9.05 9.50 -0.72
N VAL A 68 -9.73 8.83 -1.66
CA VAL A 68 -10.45 9.51 -2.75
C VAL A 68 -11.69 10.25 -2.25
N SER A 69 -12.33 9.81 -1.16
CA SER A 69 -13.48 10.53 -0.60
C SER A 69 -13.08 11.82 0.12
N VAL A 70 -11.80 11.96 0.49
CA VAL A 70 -11.24 13.16 1.12
C VAL A 70 -11.12 14.31 0.11
N PRO A 71 -11.50 15.54 0.46
CA PRO A 71 -11.32 16.73 -0.38
C PRO A 71 -9.82 17.10 -0.48
N MET A 72 -9.14 16.46 -1.43
CA MET A 72 -7.73 16.69 -1.75
C MET A 72 -7.58 17.33 -3.14
N GLY A 73 -6.50 18.09 -3.35
CA GLY A 73 -6.20 18.68 -4.66
C GLY A 73 -6.06 17.64 -5.78
N ARG A 74 -6.62 17.92 -6.97
CA ARG A 74 -6.62 17.00 -8.14
C ARG A 74 -5.22 16.52 -8.54
N ALA A 75 -4.20 17.36 -8.36
CA ALA A 75 -2.80 17.06 -8.64
C ALA A 75 -2.21 15.98 -7.69
N THR A 76 -2.76 15.84 -6.48
CA THR A 76 -2.36 14.82 -5.51
C THR A 76 -3.19 13.55 -5.67
N ARG A 77 -4.49 13.69 -5.98
CA ARG A 77 -5.44 12.55 -6.05
C ARG A 77 -5.12 11.57 -7.19
N ARG A 78 -4.84 12.06 -8.40
CA ARG A 78 -4.50 11.20 -9.57
C ARG A 78 -3.27 10.32 -9.33
N PRO A 79 -2.09 10.86 -8.94
CA PRO A 79 -0.90 10.04 -8.73
C PRO A 79 -1.05 9.05 -7.57
N LEU A 80 -1.80 9.37 -6.52
CA LEU A 80 -2.08 8.43 -5.42
C LEU A 80 -2.77 7.16 -5.93
N PHE A 81 -3.75 7.31 -6.82
CA PHE A 81 -4.51 6.18 -7.37
C PHE A 81 -3.68 5.36 -8.37
N THR A 82 -2.93 6.02 -9.27
CA THR A 82 -2.11 5.32 -10.29
C THR A 82 -0.91 4.58 -9.72
N THR A 83 -0.42 4.99 -8.54
CA THR A 83 0.74 4.34 -7.91
C THR A 83 0.40 2.91 -7.43
N VAL A 84 -0.88 2.58 -7.22
CA VAL A 84 -1.29 1.27 -6.65
C VAL A 84 -2.18 0.46 -7.61
N THR A 85 -2.84 1.09 -8.58
CA THR A 85 -3.66 0.39 -9.58
C THR A 85 -2.87 -0.48 -10.57
N MET A 86 -1.56 -0.33 -10.71
CA MET A 86 -0.77 -1.12 -11.68
C MET A 86 -0.47 -2.58 -11.28
N LYS A 87 -1.02 -3.12 -10.18
CA LYS A 87 -0.70 -4.49 -9.73
C LYS A 87 -1.85 -5.44 -9.44
N TYR A 88 -3.10 -5.03 -9.63
CA TYR A 88 -4.24 -5.97 -9.56
C TYR A 88 -4.57 -6.66 -10.90
N CYS A 89 -3.93 -6.27 -12.00
CA CYS A 89 -3.96 -7.05 -13.24
C CYS A 89 -3.18 -8.38 -13.14
N LEU A 90 -2.51 -8.64 -12.00
CA LEU A 90 -1.84 -9.91 -11.69
C LEU A 90 -2.63 -10.80 -10.72
N CYS A 91 -3.76 -10.33 -10.16
CA CYS A 91 -4.68 -11.15 -9.36
C CYS A 91 -5.64 -12.00 -10.22
N SER A 92 -5.42 -12.03 -11.54
CA SER A 92 -5.99 -13.05 -12.44
C SER A 92 -4.90 -14.08 -12.77
N TRP A 93 -4.39 -14.74 -11.73
CA TRP A 93 -3.82 -16.07 -11.90
C TRP A 93 -4.88 -17.06 -11.39
N PRO A 94 -5.28 -18.06 -12.19
CA PRO A 94 -6.34 -19.01 -11.85
C PRO A 94 -6.02 -19.84 -10.60
#